data_AF-A0A6C1KKN9-F1
#
_entry.id   AF-A0A6C1KKN9-F1
#
_cell.length_a   1.000
_cell.length_b   1.000
_cell.length_c   1.000
_cell.angle_alpha   90.00
_cell.angle_beta   90.00
_cell.angle_gamma   90.00
#
_symmetry.space_group_name_H-M   'P 1'
#
loop_
_entity.id
_entity.type
_entity.pdbx_description
1 polymer ?
#
loop_
_entity_poly.entity_id
_entity_poly.type
_entity_poly.pdbx_seq_one_letter_code
_entity_poly.pdbx_strand_id
1 'polypeptide(L)'
;METAARVALRVPVFGWFLKDAIHGAPDAKYYFMANLAVCFIAMIYFFGYPFLIVYALTATAVALVSLIILTASDMFRKGEDKDVAPKPAARGGRTR
;
A
#
# COMPACT_ATOMS: atom_id res chain seq x y z
N MET A 1 8.49 5.71 19.12
CA MET A 1 7.68 5.96 17.89
C MET A 1 7.48 7.44 17.58
N GLU A 2 7.53 8.36 18.56
CA GLU A 2 7.34 9.81 18.31
C GLU A 2 8.49 10.52 17.56
N THR A 3 9.72 10.04 17.68
CA THR A 3 10.90 10.70 17.11
C THR A 3 10.94 10.61 15.59
N ALA A 4 10.51 9.48 15.01
CA ALA A 4 10.42 9.29 13.56
C ALA A 4 9.35 10.21 12.95
N ALA A 5 8.22 10.40 13.64
CA ALA A 5 7.16 11.31 13.22
C ALA A 5 7.60 12.78 13.21
N ARG A 6 8.40 13.20 14.22
CA ARG A 6 9.00 14.55 14.27
C ARG A 6 10.01 14.80 13.16
N VAL A 7 10.78 13.79 12.76
CA VAL A 7 11.77 13.88 11.66
C VAL A 7 11.06 13.92 10.31
N ALA A 8 10.02 13.12 10.10
CA ALA A 8 9.20 13.15 8.89
C ALA A 8 8.49 14.50 8.67
N LEU A 9 8.08 15.17 9.75
CA LEU A 9 7.49 16.52 9.72
C LEU A 9 8.51 17.65 9.53
N ARG A 10 9.81 17.36 9.65
CA ARG A 10 10.89 18.35 9.49
C ARG A 10 11.58 18.27 8.13
N VAL A 11 11.18 17.33 7.28
CA VAL A 11 11.51 17.36 5.86
C VAL A 11 10.56 18.38 5.20
N PRO A 12 11.01 19.61 4.89
CA PRO A 12 10.14 20.73 4.56
C PRO A 12 9.31 20.49 3.28
N VAL A 13 9.72 19.56 2.43
CA VAL A 13 9.02 19.24 1.18
C VAL A 13 8.01 18.11 1.38
N PHE A 14 8.42 16.98 1.96
CA PHE A 14 7.54 15.81 2.13
C PHE A 14 6.44 16.04 3.18
N GLY A 15 6.74 16.75 4.27
CA GLY A 15 5.80 17.03 5.35
C GLY A 15 4.70 18.04 4.97
N TRP A 16 4.98 18.95 4.03
CA TRP A 16 3.99 19.92 3.53
C TRP A 16 3.03 19.26 2.55
N PHE A 17 3.55 18.45 1.61
CA PHE A 17 2.72 17.69 0.67
C PHE A 17 1.82 16.67 1.37
N LEU A 18 2.35 15.96 2.35
CA LEU A 18 1.57 14.97 3.09
C LEU A 18 0.49 15.63 3.96
N LYS A 19 0.74 16.83 4.48
CA LYS A 19 -0.23 17.59 5.28
C LYS A 19 -1.39 18.14 4.42
N ASP A 20 -1.10 18.62 3.21
CA ASP A 20 -2.11 19.08 2.25
C ASP A 20 -2.94 17.91 1.67
N ALA A 21 -2.35 16.74 1.46
CA ALA A 21 -3.07 15.56 0.97
C ALA A 21 -4.10 15.00 1.98
N ILE A 22 -3.91 15.25 3.28
CA ILE A 22 -4.78 14.75 4.36
C ILE A 22 -5.91 15.75 4.67
N HIS A 23 -5.68 17.05 4.54
CA HIS A 23 -6.64 18.10 4.95
C HIS A 23 -7.30 18.86 3.78
N GLY A 24 -6.90 18.61 2.53
CA GLY A 24 -7.33 19.36 1.36
C GLY A 24 -8.61 18.88 0.66
N ALA A 25 -9.17 19.77 -0.17
CA ALA A 25 -10.31 19.57 -1.09
C ALA A 25 -10.10 18.36 -2.04
N PRO A 26 -11.15 17.79 -2.67
CA PRO A 26 -11.04 16.59 -3.51
C PRO A 26 -9.95 16.62 -4.61
N ASP A 27 -9.57 17.81 -5.09
CA ASP A 27 -8.48 17.98 -6.07
C ASP A 27 -7.05 17.91 -5.49
N ALA A 28 -6.90 18.01 -4.17
CA ALA A 28 -5.60 17.99 -3.48
C ALA A 28 -4.83 16.68 -3.70
N LYS A 29 -5.55 15.58 -3.98
CA LYS A 29 -4.96 14.27 -4.25
C LYS A 29 -4.13 14.25 -5.53
N TYR A 30 -4.52 15.02 -6.56
CA TYR A 30 -3.78 15.14 -7.81
C TYR A 30 -2.50 15.96 -7.64
N TYR A 31 -2.58 17.07 -6.89
CA TYR A 31 -1.40 17.88 -6.57
C TYR A 31 -0.37 17.12 -5.74
N PHE A 32 -0.82 16.23 -4.85
CA PHE A 32 0.09 15.34 -4.11
C PHE A 32 0.84 14.38 -5.05
N MET A 33 0.12 13.70 -5.96
CA MET A 33 0.74 12.78 -6.90
C MET A 33 1.71 13.49 -7.85
N ALA A 34 1.34 14.67 -8.35
CA ALA A 34 2.22 15.47 -9.19
C ALA A 34 3.52 15.86 -8.45
N ASN A 35 3.41 16.31 -7.20
CA ASN A 35 4.59 16.70 -6.43
C ASN A 35 5.44 15.52 -5.98
N LEU A 36 4.83 14.36 -5.72
CA LEU A 36 5.57 13.12 -5.50
C LEU A 36 6.40 12.76 -6.74
N ALA A 37 5.82 12.84 -7.93
CA ALA A 37 6.53 12.59 -9.19
C ALA A 37 7.67 13.60 -9.41
N VAL A 38 7.43 14.89 -9.16
CA VAL A 38 8.48 15.92 -9.27
C VAL A 38 9.61 15.69 -8.27
N CYS A 39 9.29 15.35 -7.01
CA CYS A 39 10.31 14.99 -6.01
C CYS A 39 11.11 13.76 -6.43
N PHE A 40 10.46 12.77 -7.03
CA PHE A 40 11.11 11.57 -7.52
C PHE A 40 12.10 11.89 -8.64
N ILE A 41 11.69 12.73 -9.60
CA ILE A 41 12.55 13.21 -10.69
C ILE A 41 13.72 14.04 -10.13
N ALA A 42 13.47 14.93 -9.16
CA ALA A 42 14.51 15.70 -8.51
C ALA A 42 15.53 14.78 -7.82
N MET A 43 15.08 13.72 -7.16
CA MET A 43 15.94 12.76 -6.49
C MET A 43 16.81 11.98 -7.50
N ILE A 44 16.24 11.61 -8.65
CA ILE A 44 17.00 11.04 -9.77
C ILE A 44 18.03 12.05 -10.30
N TYR A 45 17.69 13.33 -10.40
CA TYR A 45 18.62 14.35 -10.88
C TYR A 45 19.80 14.59 -9.93
N PHE A 46 19.55 14.67 -8.61
CA PHE A 46 20.60 14.93 -7.61
C PHE A 46 21.49 13.72 -7.34
N PHE A 47 20.91 12.53 -7.22
CA PHE A 47 21.65 11.31 -6.86
C PHE A 47 22.02 10.46 -8.07
N GLY A 48 21.36 10.64 -9.21
CA GLY A 48 21.63 9.92 -10.45
C GLY A 48 21.15 8.48 -10.45
N TYR A 49 21.85 7.65 -11.22
CA TYR A 49 21.61 6.21 -11.37
C TYR A 49 21.62 5.41 -10.04
N PRO A 50 22.49 5.70 -9.04
CA PRO A 50 22.46 5.03 -7.75
C PRO A 50 21.10 5.01 -7.07
N PHE A 51 20.34 6.11 -7.17
CA PHE A 51 19.01 6.18 -6.57
C PHE A 51 18.02 5.20 -7.21
N LEU A 52 18.07 5.06 -8.54
CA LEU A 52 17.21 4.13 -9.26
C LEU A 52 17.49 2.68 -8.89
N ILE A 53 18.76 2.31 -8.71
CA ILE A 53 19.15 0.95 -8.29
C ILE A 53 18.58 0.63 -6.91
N VAL A 54 18.79 1.52 -5.94
CA VAL A 54 18.31 1.31 -4.56
C VAL A 54 16.78 1.25 -4.54
N TYR A 55 16.12 2.18 -5.24
CA TYR A 55 14.66 2.17 -5.35
C TYR A 55 14.14 0.85 -5.94
N ALA A 56 14.73 0.38 -7.04
CA ALA A 56 14.36 -0.89 -7.65
C ALA A 56 14.56 -2.07 -6.69
N LEU A 57 15.70 -2.17 -6.00
CA LEU A 57 15.95 -3.23 -5.02
C LEU A 57 14.92 -3.22 -3.89
N THR A 58 14.62 -2.04 -3.34
CA THR A 58 13.61 -1.93 -2.27
C THR A 58 12.22 -2.29 -2.76
N ALA A 59 11.82 -1.85 -3.96
CA ALA A 59 10.54 -2.20 -4.57
C ALA A 59 10.43 -3.71 -4.82
N THR A 60 11.50 -4.36 -5.28
CA THR A 60 11.54 -5.82 -5.43
C THR A 60 11.36 -6.54 -4.09
N ALA A 61 12.05 -6.10 -3.04
CA ALA A 61 11.89 -6.69 -1.71
C ALA A 61 10.44 -6.55 -1.20
N VAL A 62 9.84 -5.36 -1.35
CA VAL A 62 8.44 -5.12 -0.99
C VAL A 62 7.49 -5.99 -1.80
N ALA A 63 7.71 -6.13 -3.11
CA ALA A 63 6.90 -6.97 -3.98
C ALA A 63 6.94 -8.45 -3.53
N LEU A 64 8.13 -8.99 -3.24
CA LEU A 64 8.29 -10.35 -2.74
C LEU A 64 7.56 -10.56 -1.41
N VAL A 65 7.75 -9.64 -0.46
CA VAL A 65 7.06 -9.69 0.84
C VAL A 65 5.54 -9.62 0.64
N SER A 66 5.06 -8.74 -0.24
CA SER A 66 3.63 -8.63 -0.53
C SER A 66 3.05 -9.90 -1.14
N LEU A 67 3.79 -10.60 -2.01
CA LEU A 67 3.38 -11.85 -2.62
C LEU A 67 3.31 -12.98 -1.59
N ILE A 68 4.30 -13.05 -0.69
CA ILE A 68 4.29 -14.01 0.42
C ILE A 68 3.08 -13.77 1.31
N ILE A 69 2.81 -12.51 1.70
CA ILE A 69 1.66 -12.16 2.52
C ILE A 69 0.35 -12.52 1.79
N LEU A 70 0.22 -12.14 0.53
CA LEU A 70 -0.98 -12.42 -0.27
C LEU A 70 -1.24 -13.93 -0.35
N THR A 71 -0.20 -14.71 -0.60
CA THR A 71 -0.29 -16.18 -0.68
C THR A 71 -0.64 -16.79 0.67
N ALA A 72 0.00 -16.34 1.74
CA ALA A 72 -0.29 -16.79 3.09
C ALA A 72 -1.75 -16.47 3.47
N SER A 73 -2.22 -15.26 3.19
CA SER A 73 -3.60 -14.84 3.42
C SER A 73 -4.61 -15.71 2.66
N ASP A 74 -4.32 -16.07 1.40
CA ASP A 74 -5.17 -17.00 0.64
C ASP A 74 -5.18 -18.41 1.22
N MET A 75 -4.03 -18.90 1.71
CA MET A 75 -3.96 -20.19 2.40
C MET A 75 -4.78 -20.20 3.69
N PHE A 76 -4.71 -19.13 4.49
CA PHE A 76 -5.52 -19.00 5.71
C PHE A 76 -7.02 -18.90 5.39
N ARG A 77 -7.41 -18.14 4.36
CA ARG A 77 -8.80 -18.05 3.91
C ARG A 77 -9.37 -19.41 3.50
N LYS A 78 -8.58 -20.22 2.78
CA LYS A 78 -8.99 -21.57 2.36
C LYS A 78 -9.16 -22.55 3.54
N GLY A 79 -8.49 -22.29 4.66
CA GLY A 79 -8.69 -23.04 5.91
C GLY A 79 -10.08 -22.78 6.50
N GLU A 80 -10.47 -21.51 6.62
CA GLU A 80 -11.77 -21.12 7.19
C GLU A 80 -12.97 -21.67 6.39
N ASP A 81 -12.88 -21.74 5.06
CA ASP A 81 -13.96 -22.27 4.20
C ASP A 81 -14.19 -23.78 4.38
N LYS A 82 -13.21 -24.52 4.90
CA LYS A 82 -13.34 -25.96 5.18
C LYS A 82 -13.93 -26.27 6.56
N ASP A 83 -13.80 -25.34 7.49
CA ASP A 83 -14.35 -25.46 8.85
C ASP A 83 -15.83 -25.04 8.92
N VAL A 84 -16.33 -24.36 7.89
CA VAL A 84 -17.76 -24.12 7.69
C VAL A 84 -18.35 -25.33 6.97
N ALA A 85 -18.82 -26.30 7.75
CA ALA A 85 -19.59 -27.45 7.27
C ALA A 85 -20.65 -27.03 6.22
N PRO A 86 -20.91 -27.85 5.18
CA PRO A 86 -21.80 -27.48 4.10
C PRO A 86 -23.18 -27.12 4.67
N LYS A 87 -23.58 -25.86 4.47
CA LYS A 87 -24.93 -25.40 4.77
C LYS A 87 -25.89 -26.37 4.09
N PRO A 88 -26.76 -27.08 4.82
CA PRO A 88 -27.57 -28.14 4.24
C PRO A 88 -28.37 -27.52 3.10
N ALA A 89 -28.13 -28.04 1.90
CA ALA A 89 -28.85 -27.67 0.71
C ALA A 89 -30.33 -27.71 1.04
N ALA A 90 -31.01 -26.58 0.85
CA ALA A 90 -32.44 -26.46 1.02
C ALA A 90 -33.10 -27.65 0.30
N ARG A 91 -33.63 -28.59 1.08
CA ARG A 91 -34.34 -29.76 0.57
C ARG A 91 -35.65 -29.26 -0.01
N GLY A 92 -35.62 -28.89 -1.28
CA GLY A 92 -36.79 -28.89 -2.13
C GLY A 92 -37.40 -30.30 -2.09
N GLY A 93 -38.62 -30.39 -1.57
CA GLY A 93 -39.31 -31.65 -1.32
C GLY A 93 -40.80 -31.43 -1.16
N ARG A 94 -41.45 -31.16 -2.29
CA ARG A 94 -42.89 -31.28 -2.56
C ARG A 94 -43.45 -32.59 -1.95
N THR A 95 -44.42 -32.49 -1.03
CA THR A 95 -45.52 -33.47 -0.81
C THR A 95 -46.51 -32.99 0.27
N ARG A 96 -47.54 -32.25 -0.13
CA ARG A 96 -48.98 -32.63 -0.06
C ARG A 96 -49.84 -31.49 -0.56
#